data_AF-A0A6J4KEN6-F1
#
_entry.id   AF-A0A6J4KEN6-F1
#
_cell.length_a   1.000
_cell.length_b   1.000
_cell.length_c   1.000
_cell.angle_alpha   90.00
_cell.angle_beta   90.00
_cell.angle_gamma   90.00
#
_symmetry.space_group_name_H-M   'P 1'
#
loop_
_entity.id
_entity.type
_entity.pdbx_description
1 polymer ?
#
loop_
_entity_poly.entity_id
_entity_poly.type
_entity_poly.pdbx_seq_one_letter_code
_entity_poly.pdbx_strand_id
1 'polypeptide(L)'
;MFVVRPVERADIGALEAMAAVSIPGVHTLPRTREAIVAAVERSIASFAAHVDIPSEESYQFVLEDLRTREVVGTSSIHASAGSNGTYFAFRNDVIQQVSRDLNISHSVHALTLCSELTAYSHLSGFYIRNRDDAGPEAALL
;
A
#
# COMPACT_ATOMS: atom_id res chain seq x y z
N MET A 1 15.85 5.55 18.72
CA MET A 1 15.70 6.60 17.70
C MET A 1 15.29 5.87 16.45
N PHE A 2 14.23 6.31 15.79
CA PHE A 2 13.74 5.63 14.59
C PHE A 2 14.28 6.30 13.33
N VAL A 3 14.56 5.51 12.30
CA VAL A 3 14.91 5.99 10.97
C VAL A 3 14.09 5.25 9.92
N VAL A 4 13.59 5.99 8.94
CA VAL A 4 12.99 5.42 7.73
C VAL A 4 14.07 5.38 6.67
N ARG A 5 14.27 4.20 6.07
CA ARG A 5 15.24 4.00 4.99
C ARG A 5 14.67 3.09 3.90
N PRO A 6 15.22 3.13 2.68
CA PRO A 6 14.94 2.12 1.67
C PRO A 6 15.20 0.71 2.22
N VAL A 7 14.37 -0.24 1.77
CA VAL A 7 14.54 -1.66 2.10
C VAL A 7 15.82 -2.23 1.47
N GLU A 8 16.48 -3.13 2.18
CA GLU A 8 17.63 -3.89 1.72
C GLU A 8 17.35 -5.40 1.75
N ARG A 9 18.16 -6.18 1.04
CA ARG A 9 18.04 -7.66 1.03
C ARG A 9 18.15 -8.29 2.41
N ALA A 10 18.89 -7.65 3.32
CA ALA A 10 19.03 -8.11 4.70
C ALA A 10 17.70 -8.03 5.49
N ASP A 11 16.76 -7.19 5.06
CA ASP A 11 15.49 -6.99 5.75
C ASP A 11 14.43 -8.05 5.43
N ILE A 12 14.68 -8.93 4.45
CA ILE A 12 13.73 -9.96 4.00
C ILE A 12 13.20 -10.79 5.17
N GLY A 13 14.07 -11.21 6.09
CA GLY A 13 13.66 -11.99 7.27
C GLY A 13 12.75 -11.22 8.22
N ALA A 14 12.97 -9.90 8.38
CA ALA A 14 12.11 -9.06 9.19
C ALA A 14 10.74 -8.87 8.52
N LEU A 15 10.70 -8.67 7.20
CA LEU A 15 9.47 -8.58 6.43
C LEU A 15 8.66 -9.88 6.46
N GLU A 16 9.32 -11.04 6.40
CA GLU A 16 8.67 -12.35 6.58
C GLU A 16 8.02 -12.47 7.95
N ALA A 17 8.73 -12.07 9.01
CA ALA A 17 8.19 -12.07 10.36
C ALA A 17 6.97 -11.14 10.50
N MET A 18 6.98 -9.97 9.85
CA MET A 18 5.86 -9.04 9.84
C MET A 18 4.67 -9.60 9.04
N ALA A 19 4.92 -10.18 7.87
CA ALA A 19 3.88 -10.75 7.00
C ALA A 19 3.20 -11.98 7.62
N ALA A 20 3.91 -12.71 8.49
CA ALA A 20 3.35 -13.80 9.27
C ALA A 20 2.33 -13.33 10.31
N VAL A 21 2.42 -12.07 10.77
CA VAL A 21 1.41 -11.46 11.64
C VAL A 21 0.18 -11.13 10.79
N SER A 22 -0.87 -11.95 10.92
CA SER A 22 -2.11 -11.70 10.20
C SER A 22 -2.76 -10.41 10.70
N ILE A 23 -2.72 -9.36 9.88
CA ILE A 23 -3.46 -8.12 10.15
C ILE A 23 -4.71 -8.07 9.29
N PRO A 24 -5.90 -8.01 9.91
CA PRO A 24 -7.13 -7.73 9.20
C PRO A 24 -7.01 -6.43 8.40
N GLY A 25 -7.32 -6.49 7.10
CA GLY A 25 -7.34 -5.31 6.23
C GLY A 25 -6.03 -4.99 5.50
N VAL A 26 -4.88 -5.49 5.95
CA VAL A 26 -3.61 -5.33 5.21
C VAL A 26 -3.43 -6.50 4.25
N HIS A 27 -3.87 -6.27 3.02
CA HIS A 27 -3.82 -7.22 1.90
C HIS A 27 -2.74 -6.87 0.87
N THR A 28 -2.06 -5.73 1.06
CA THR A 28 -1.04 -5.22 0.14
C THR A 28 0.38 -5.58 0.54
N LEU A 29 0.59 -6.17 1.71
CA LEU A 29 1.90 -6.69 2.12
C LEU A 29 2.10 -8.12 1.55
N PRO A 30 3.18 -8.40 0.81
CA PRO A 30 3.47 -9.74 0.31
C PRO A 30 3.59 -10.77 1.44
N ARG A 31 2.97 -11.94 1.28
CA ARG A 31 2.89 -12.97 2.34
C ARG A 31 3.77 -14.20 2.12
N THR A 32 4.25 -14.42 0.90
CA THR A 32 5.17 -15.52 0.61
C THR A 32 6.59 -14.99 0.52
N ARG A 33 7.56 -15.82 0.87
CA ARG A 33 8.99 -15.48 0.77
C ARG A 33 9.35 -15.01 -0.63
N GLU A 34 8.86 -15.70 -1.65
CA GLU A 34 9.13 -15.39 -3.05
C GLU A 34 8.59 -14.01 -3.43
N ALA A 35 7.38 -13.67 -2.97
CA ALA A 35 6.77 -12.38 -3.24
C ALA A 35 7.47 -11.24 -2.46
N ILE A 36 7.91 -11.50 -1.23
CA ILE A 36 8.70 -10.55 -0.42
C ILE A 36 10.05 -10.28 -1.10
N VAL A 37 10.77 -11.33 -1.50
CA VAL A 37 12.05 -11.19 -2.24
C VAL A 37 11.82 -10.37 -3.51
N ALA A 38 10.80 -10.69 -4.31
CA ALA A 38 10.49 -9.97 -5.54
C ALA A 38 10.15 -8.49 -5.29
N ALA A 39 9.43 -8.17 -4.22
CA ALA A 39 9.12 -6.80 -3.84
C ALA A 39 10.37 -6.01 -3.43
N VAL A 40 11.26 -6.62 -2.63
CA VAL A 40 12.54 -6.01 -2.22
C VAL A 40 13.44 -5.76 -3.42
N GLU A 41 13.62 -6.75 -4.31
CA GLU A 41 14.43 -6.58 -5.51
C GLU A 41 13.88 -5.50 -6.45
N ARG A 42 12.54 -5.45 -6.62
CA ARG A 42 11.88 -4.39 -7.39
C ARG A 42 12.13 -3.01 -6.79
N SER A 43 12.08 -2.89 -5.47
CA SER A 43 12.39 -1.64 -4.78
C SER A 43 13.82 -1.19 -4.97
N ILE A 44 14.77 -2.10 -4.80
CA ILE A 44 16.20 -1.81 -5.06
C ILE A 44 16.40 -1.33 -6.50
N ALA A 45 15.80 -2.01 -7.47
CA ALA A 45 15.86 -1.60 -8.88
C ALA A 45 15.21 -0.22 -9.11
N SER A 46 14.07 0.05 -8.47
CA SER A 46 13.34 1.32 -8.58
C SER A 46 14.14 2.50 -8.04
N PHE A 47 14.84 2.34 -6.91
CA PHE A 47 15.71 3.38 -6.37
C PHE A 47 16.97 3.62 -7.21
N ALA A 48 17.45 2.60 -7.93
CA ALA A 48 18.62 2.71 -8.80
C ALA A 48 18.29 3.25 -10.22
N ALA A 49 17.02 3.25 -10.60
CA ALA A 49 16.58 3.66 -11.93
C ALA A 49 16.62 5.19 -12.10
N HIS A 50 16.97 5.62 -13.31
CA HIS A 50 16.71 6.99 -13.76
C HIS A 50 15.36 7.00 -14.49
N VAL A 51 14.39 7.72 -13.93
CA VAL A 51 12.98 7.64 -14.36
C VAL A 51 12.52 9.01 -14.85
N ASP A 52 12.21 9.09 -16.15
CA ASP A 52 11.61 10.28 -16.76
C ASP A 52 10.07 10.26 -16.64
N ILE A 53 9.47 9.06 -16.71
CA ILE A 53 8.02 8.85 -16.68
C ILE A 53 7.73 7.68 -15.74
N PRO A 54 6.87 7.84 -14.71
CA PRO A 54 6.56 6.78 -13.77
C PRO A 54 5.82 5.63 -14.45
N SER A 55 6.22 4.40 -14.11
CA SER A 55 5.68 3.16 -14.63
C SER A 55 5.63 2.09 -13.54
N GLU A 56 6.54 1.11 -13.56
CA GLU A 56 6.48 -0.09 -12.69
C GLU A 56 7.25 0.05 -11.37
N GLU A 57 7.76 1.25 -11.10
CA GLU A 57 8.56 1.49 -9.90
C GLU A 57 7.74 1.30 -8.63
N SER A 58 8.37 0.69 -7.64
CA SER A 58 7.77 0.40 -6.35
C SER A 58 8.82 0.64 -5.28
N TYR A 59 8.65 1.68 -4.48
CA TYR A 59 9.60 2.08 -3.45
C TYR A 59 9.15 1.55 -2.10
N GLN A 60 9.88 0.62 -1.52
CA GLN A 60 9.59 0.05 -0.21
C GLN A 60 10.57 0.58 0.84
N PHE A 61 10.01 0.97 1.97
CA PHE A 61 10.70 1.53 3.11
C PHE A 61 10.55 0.62 4.33
N VAL A 62 11.52 0.71 5.22
CA VAL A 62 11.51 0.07 6.53
C VAL A 62 11.75 1.12 7.62
N LEU A 63 11.08 0.92 8.74
CA LEU A 63 11.31 1.68 9.97
C LEU A 63 12.25 0.88 10.86
N GLU A 64 13.44 1.41 11.12
CA GLU A 64 14.45 0.76 11.96
C GLU A 64 14.56 1.48 13.31
N ASP A 65 14.51 0.73 14.42
CA ASP A 65 14.92 1.25 15.72
C ASP A 65 16.44 1.15 15.85
N LEU A 66 17.13 2.29 15.82
CA LEU A 66 18.58 2.36 15.92
C LEU A 66 19.15 1.88 17.27
N ARG A 67 18.31 1.70 18.29
CA ARG A 67 18.75 1.13 19.59
C ARG A 67 18.95 -0.37 19.50
N THR A 68 18.07 -1.07 18.80
CA THR A 68 18.07 -2.53 18.69
C THR A 68 18.58 -3.01 17.33
N ARG A 69 18.64 -2.12 16.34
CA ARG A 69 18.89 -2.40 14.92
C ARG A 69 17.83 -3.31 14.32
N GLU A 70 16.63 -3.34 14.93
CA GLU A 70 15.50 -4.11 14.44
C GLU A 70 14.64 -3.27 13.50
N VAL A 71 14.17 -3.91 12.43
CA VAL A 71 13.11 -3.39 11.59
C VAL A 71 11.77 -3.63 12.29
N VAL A 72 11.07 -2.55 12.60
CA VAL A 72 9.83 -2.52 13.40
C VAL A 72 8.61 -2.09 12.58
N GLY A 73 8.80 -1.63 11.35
CA GLY A 73 7.71 -1.32 10.43
C GLY A 73 8.14 -1.33 8.96
N THR A 74 7.16 -1.29 8.06
CA THR A 74 7.37 -1.15 6.62
C THR A 74 6.24 -0.36 5.99
N SER A 75 6.52 0.33 4.88
CA SER A 75 5.56 1.00 4.02
C SER A 75 6.07 0.95 2.58
N SER A 76 5.17 1.09 1.60
CA SER A 76 5.55 1.10 0.18
C SER A 76 4.73 2.07 -0.65
N ILE A 77 5.34 2.53 -1.73
CA ILE A 77 4.75 3.45 -2.70
C ILE A 77 4.93 2.83 -4.09
N HIS A 78 3.83 2.51 -4.76
CA HIS A 78 3.86 2.22 -6.19
C HIS A 78 3.75 3.54 -6.96
N ALA A 79 4.65 3.75 -7.92
CA ALA A 79 4.66 4.97 -8.73
C ALA A 79 3.36 5.14 -9.51
N SER A 80 2.89 4.02 -10.10
CA SER A 80 1.65 3.94 -10.88
C SER A 80 0.80 2.76 -10.40
N ALA A 81 -0.38 3.07 -9.86
CA ALA A 81 -1.38 2.07 -9.50
C ALA A 81 -1.78 1.29 -10.75
N GLY A 82 -1.69 -0.03 -10.66
CA GLY A 82 -1.98 -0.89 -11.80
C GLY A 82 -0.89 -0.93 -12.87
N SER A 83 0.37 -0.65 -12.51
CA SER A 83 1.50 -0.80 -13.42
C SER A 83 1.62 -2.20 -14.04
N ASN A 84 1.14 -3.23 -13.32
CA ASN A 84 1.16 -4.63 -13.74
C ASN A 84 -0.24 -5.17 -14.11
N GLY A 85 -1.18 -4.28 -14.44
CA GLY A 85 -2.56 -4.60 -14.80
C GLY A 85 -3.57 -3.66 -14.16
N THR A 86 -4.85 -3.74 -14.49
CA THR A 86 -5.83 -2.73 -14.07
C THR A 86 -6.00 -2.61 -12.55
N TYR A 87 -5.96 -1.39 -12.01
CA TYR A 87 -6.33 -1.13 -10.61
C TYR A 87 -7.86 -1.00 -10.50
N PHE A 88 -8.52 -2.01 -9.95
CA PHE A 88 -9.98 -2.02 -9.81
C PHE A 88 -10.45 -1.42 -8.50
N ALA A 89 -11.52 -0.63 -8.57
CA ALA A 89 -12.24 -0.11 -7.41
C ALA A 89 -13.76 -0.13 -7.68
N PHE A 90 -14.54 -0.11 -6.61
CA PHE A 90 -15.97 0.19 -6.70
C PHE A 90 -16.18 1.68 -6.48
N ARG A 91 -16.67 2.38 -7.50
CA ARG A 91 -17.16 3.75 -7.35
C ARG A 91 -18.56 3.73 -6.74
N ASN A 92 -18.75 4.51 -5.68
CA ASN A 92 -20.06 4.69 -5.06
C ASN A 92 -20.77 5.89 -5.70
N ASP A 93 -21.65 5.59 -6.65
CA ASP A 93 -22.45 6.57 -7.37
C ASP A 93 -23.78 6.80 -6.63
N VAL A 94 -24.29 8.04 -6.68
CA VAL A 94 -25.64 8.37 -6.19
C VAL A 94 -26.56 8.59 -7.38
N ILE A 95 -27.52 7.70 -7.55
CA ILE A 95 -28.51 7.75 -8.62
C ILE A 95 -29.81 8.33 -8.06
N GLN A 96 -30.33 9.38 -8.71
CA GLN A 96 -31.64 9.92 -8.38
C GLN A 96 -32.73 9.14 -9.13
N GLN A 97 -33.65 8.54 -8.38
CA GLN A 97 -34.84 7.90 -8.92
C GLN A 97 -36.05 8.79 -8.62
N VAL A 98 -36.65 9.34 -9.68
CA VAL A 98 -37.81 10.25 -9.58
C VAL A 98 -39.04 9.58 -10.17
N SER A 99 -40.08 9.45 -9.37
CA SER A 99 -41.41 9.07 -9.83
C SER A 99 -42.33 10.28 -9.79
N ARG A 100 -42.69 10.79 -10.98
CA ARG A 100 -43.56 11.96 -11.10
C ARG A 100 -45.00 11.66 -10.69
N ASP A 101 -45.51 10.49 -11.09
CA ASP A 101 -46.88 10.06 -10.78
C ASP A 101 -47.10 9.86 -9.28
N LEU A 102 -46.06 9.46 -8.55
CA LEU A 102 -46.09 9.32 -7.09
C LEU A 102 -45.59 10.56 -6.35
N ASN A 103 -45.09 11.57 -7.06
CA ASN A 103 -44.43 12.76 -6.51
C ASN A 103 -43.32 12.41 -5.48
N ILE A 104 -42.49 11.41 -5.81
CA ILE A 104 -41.43 10.89 -4.95
C ILE A 104 -40.08 11.01 -5.64
N SER A 105 -39.04 11.33 -4.87
CA SER A 105 -37.63 11.31 -5.27
C SER A 105 -36.80 10.56 -4.23
N HIS A 106 -36.02 9.58 -4.67
CA HIS A 106 -35.09 8.83 -3.83
C HIS A 106 -33.67 8.90 -4.37
N SER A 107 -32.71 9.05 -3.46
CA SER A 107 -31.28 8.89 -3.75
C SER A 107 -30.85 7.47 -3.43
N VAL A 108 -30.32 6.76 -4.41
CA VAL A 108 -29.89 5.36 -4.26
C VAL A 108 -28.40 5.27 -4.50
N HIS A 109 -27.67 4.67 -3.57
CA HIS A 109 -26.26 4.34 -3.74
C HIS A 109 -26.10 3.10 -4.62
N ALA A 110 -25.21 3.16 -5.61
CA ALA A 110 -24.86 2.05 -6.48
C ALA A 110 -23.34 1.89 -6.56
N LEU A 111 -22.87 0.63 -6.52
CA LEU A 111 -21.45 0.32 -6.69
C LEU A 111 -21.17 -0.09 -8.13
N THR A 112 -20.34 0.69 -8.82
CA THR A 112 -19.91 0.43 -10.19
C THR A 112 -18.44 0.00 -10.18
N LEU A 113 -18.11 -1.16 -10.77
CA LEU A 113 -16.73 -1.58 -10.95
C LEU A 113 -16.05 -0.66 -11.97
N CYS A 114 -14.94 -0.01 -11.60
CA CYS A 114 -14.19 0.90 -12.45
C CYS A 114 -12.68 0.77 -12.25
N SER A 115 -11.90 1.48 -13.06
CA SER A 115 -10.44 1.51 -12.99
C SER A 115 -9.84 2.92 -12.99
N GLU A 116 -10.63 3.92 -12.58
CA GLU A 116 -10.29 5.34 -12.66
C GLU A 116 -9.09 5.75 -11.78
N LEU A 117 -8.71 4.90 -10.82
CA LEU A 117 -7.54 5.11 -9.97
C LEU A 117 -6.24 4.56 -10.56
N THR A 118 -6.27 3.96 -11.75
CA THR A 118 -5.06 3.53 -12.47
C THR A 118 -4.17 4.75 -12.74
N ALA A 119 -2.86 4.57 -12.69
CA ALA A 119 -1.83 5.59 -12.88
C ALA A 119 -1.66 6.65 -11.77
N TYR A 120 -2.47 6.62 -10.71
CA TYR A 120 -2.18 7.39 -9.49
C TYR A 120 -1.09 6.69 -8.66
N SER A 121 -0.32 7.43 -7.88
CA SER A 121 0.58 6.80 -6.90
C SER A 121 -0.23 6.11 -5.80
N HIS A 122 0.20 4.91 -5.41
CA HIS A 122 -0.52 4.07 -4.45
C HIS A 122 0.34 3.76 -3.24
N LEU A 123 -0.13 4.22 -2.07
CA LEU A 123 0.44 3.88 -0.77
C LEU A 123 -0.04 2.49 -0.35
N SER A 124 0.88 1.62 0.02
CA SER A 124 0.63 0.22 0.30
C SER A 124 1.56 -0.31 1.40
N GLY A 125 1.37 -1.56 1.82
CA GLY A 125 2.33 -2.27 2.66
C GLY A 125 2.52 -1.73 4.08
N PHE A 126 1.72 -0.75 4.53
CA PHE A 126 1.89 -0.15 5.85
C PHE A 126 1.72 -1.17 6.98
N TYR A 127 2.77 -1.30 7.78
CA TYR A 127 2.83 -2.12 8.98
C TYR A 127 3.71 -1.44 10.02
N ILE A 128 3.29 -1.48 11.28
CA ILE A 128 4.16 -1.18 12.42
C ILE A 128 3.88 -2.14 13.57
N ARG A 129 4.95 -2.58 14.24
CA ARG A 129 4.87 -3.39 15.46
C ARG A 129 4.26 -2.54 16.58
N ASN A 130 3.43 -3.15 17.44
CA ASN A 130 2.75 -2.47 18.55
C ASN A 130 1.91 -1.26 18.10
N ARG A 131 1.12 -1.43 17.03
CA ARG A 131 0.30 -0.37 16.41
C ARG A 131 -0.55 0.44 17.39
N ASP A 132 -1.07 -0.18 18.44
CA ASP A 132 -1.94 0.48 19.43
C ASP A 132 -1.18 1.46 20.34
N ASP A 133 0.12 1.25 20.52
CA ASP A 133 1.02 2.11 21.29
C ASP A 133 1.89 3.00 20.39
N ALA A 134 1.73 2.91 19.07
CA ALA A 134 2.60 3.56 18.13
C ALA A 134 2.39 5.09 18.16
N GLY A 135 3.47 5.82 18.39
CA GLY A 135 3.48 7.26 18.50
C GLY A 135 4.01 7.94 17.23
N PRO A 136 4.91 8.93 17.35
CA PRO A 136 5.41 9.69 16.21
C PRO A 136 6.12 8.82 15.15
N GLU A 137 6.60 7.64 15.52
CA GLU A 137 7.23 6.68 14.62
C GLU A 137 6.27 6.08 13.58
N ALA A 138 4.97 5.97 13.91
CA ALA A 138 3.96 5.58 12.92
C ALA A 138 3.65 6.70 11.93
N ALA A 139 3.75 7.96 12.36
CA ALA A 139 3.57 9.11 11.47
C ALA A 139 4.82 9.40 10.62
N LEU A 140 5.99 8.95 11.08
CA LEU A 140 7.25 9.04 10.35
C LEU A 140 7.31 8.05 9.16
N LEU A 141 6.74 6.86 9.34
CA LEU A 141 6.72 5.76 8.37
C LEU A 141 5.63 5.90 7.31
#